data_AF-A0A538MGX6-F1
#
_entry.id   AF-A0A538MGX6-F1
#
_cell.length_a   1.000
_cell.length_b   1.000
_cell.length_c   1.000
_cell.angle_alpha   90.00
_cell.angle_beta   90.00
_cell.angle_gamma   90.00
#
_symmetry.space_group_name_H-M   'P 1'
#
loop_
_entity.id
_entity.type
_entity.pdbx_description
1 polymer ?
#
loop_
_entity_poly.entity_id
_entity_poly.type
_entity_poly.pdbx_seq_one_letter_code
_entity_poly.pdbx_strand_id
1 'polypeptide(L)'
;MRGYCDFYEVAPSDEELLALSRALIADPEREGVQLLARGDRPVGFATIFWSWATTSAERIGVMNDLFVAPEARGSGVAEALIEACRAECAARGAGRLTWQTAPDNAAAMKVYDRVGATHERWVDYWLPV
;
A
#
# COMPACT_ATOMS: atom_id res chain seq x y z
N MET A 1 -0.88 -4.13 -10.43
CA MET A 1 -0.59 -2.75 -10.86
C MET A 1 -1.52 -2.24 -11.95
N ARG A 2 -1.58 -2.83 -13.16
CA ARG A 2 -2.46 -2.32 -14.26
C ARG A 2 -3.90 -2.01 -13.82
N GLY A 3 -4.60 -2.98 -13.19
CA GLY A 3 -5.96 -2.74 -12.69
C GLY A 3 -6.10 -1.68 -11.58
N TYR A 4 -5.02 -1.34 -10.87
CA TYR A 4 -5.01 -0.21 -9.93
C TYR A 4 -4.90 1.12 -10.68
N CYS A 5 -4.01 1.22 -11.66
CA CYS A 5 -3.89 2.40 -12.52
C CYS A 5 -5.20 2.69 -13.25
N ASP A 6 -5.85 1.65 -13.79
CA ASP A 6 -7.15 1.78 -14.45
C ASP A 6 -8.23 2.31 -13.49
N PHE A 7 -8.22 1.87 -12.22
CA PHE A 7 -9.14 2.35 -11.19
C PHE A 7 -8.93 3.83 -10.83
N TYR A 8 -7.70 4.30 -10.86
CA TYR A 8 -7.35 5.71 -10.63
C TYR A 8 -7.33 6.56 -11.91
N GLU A 9 -7.72 5.99 -13.05
CA GLU A 9 -7.75 6.65 -14.36
C GLU A 9 -6.39 7.25 -14.77
N VAL A 10 -5.30 6.58 -14.40
CA VAL A 10 -3.92 6.95 -14.77
C VAL A 10 -3.33 5.90 -15.72
N ALA A 11 -2.43 6.33 -16.60
CA ALA A 11 -1.94 5.49 -17.70
C ALA A 11 -0.39 5.46 -17.83
N PRO A 12 0.36 5.07 -16.78
CA PRO A 12 1.76 4.69 -16.98
C PRO A 12 1.85 3.48 -17.92
N SER A 13 2.91 3.40 -18.72
CA SER A 13 3.19 2.27 -19.59
C SER A 13 3.45 0.98 -18.79
N ASP A 14 3.25 -0.18 -19.41
CA ASP A 14 3.60 -1.46 -18.77
C ASP A 14 5.10 -1.55 -18.46
N GLU A 15 5.94 -0.90 -19.26
CA GLU A 15 7.38 -0.83 -19.04
C GLU A 15 7.71 -0.09 -17.74
N GLU A 16 7.10 1.07 -17.49
CA GLU A 16 7.30 1.84 -16.25
C GLU A 16 6.82 1.07 -15.01
N LEU A 17 5.66 0.40 -15.10
CA LEU A 17 5.14 -0.42 -14.01
C LEU A 17 6.05 -1.62 -13.69
N LEU A 18 6.59 -2.25 -14.73
CA LEU A 18 7.55 -3.34 -14.59
C LEU A 18 8.89 -2.83 -14.03
N ALA A 19 9.34 -1.65 -14.42
CA ALA A 19 10.55 -1.04 -13.89
C ALA A 19 10.44 -0.80 -12.38
N LEU A 20 9.31 -0.24 -11.92
CA LEU A 20 9.03 -0.10 -10.48
C LEU A 20 9.08 -1.45 -9.76
N SER A 21 8.35 -2.44 -10.28
CA SER A 21 8.26 -3.75 -9.64
C SER A 21 9.64 -4.43 -9.56
N ARG A 22 10.47 -4.30 -10.60
CA ARG A 22 11.85 -4.81 -10.63
C ARG A 22 12.74 -4.10 -9.63
N ALA A 23 12.62 -2.78 -9.47
CA ALA A 23 13.39 -2.03 -8.48
C ALA A 23 13.10 -2.52 -7.05
N LEU A 24 11.82 -2.70 -6.72
CA LEU A 24 11.40 -3.24 -5.42
C LEU A 24 11.94 -4.66 -5.17
N ILE A 25 11.93 -5.53 -6.20
CA ILE A 25 12.44 -6.90 -6.09
C ILE A 25 13.96 -6.93 -5.95
N ALA A 26 14.67 -5.99 -6.58
CA ALA A 26 16.13 -5.97 -6.60
C ALA A 26 16.73 -5.58 -5.24
N ASP A 27 16.10 -4.68 -4.49
CA ASP A 27 16.55 -4.25 -3.16
C ASP A 27 15.38 -4.03 -2.19
N PRO A 28 14.72 -5.12 -1.74
CA PRO A 28 13.51 -5.03 -0.93
C PRO A 28 13.75 -4.49 0.48
N GLU A 29 14.99 -4.51 0.96
CA GLU A 29 15.34 -3.99 2.28
C GLU A 29 15.55 -2.47 2.27
N ARG A 30 15.94 -1.91 1.12
CA ARG A 30 16.14 -0.48 0.95
C ARG A 30 14.90 0.23 0.43
N GLU A 31 14.30 -0.27 -0.63
CA GLU A 31 13.23 0.43 -1.36
C GLU A 31 11.88 0.17 -0.69
N GLY A 32 11.51 -1.10 -0.59
CA GLY A 32 10.15 -1.50 -0.24
C GLY A 32 9.81 -2.90 -0.75
N VAL A 33 8.58 -3.33 -0.49
CA VAL A 33 8.08 -4.63 -0.95
C VAL A 33 6.72 -4.48 -1.60
N GLN A 34 6.44 -5.33 -2.59
CA GLN A 34 5.11 -5.52 -3.14
C GLN A 34 4.57 -6.89 -2.73
N LEU A 35 3.48 -6.89 -1.96
CA LEU A 35 2.78 -8.09 -1.52
C LEU A 35 1.65 -8.41 -2.48
N LEU A 36 1.47 -9.68 -2.82
CA LEU A 36 0.41 -10.16 -3.71
C LEU A 36 -0.57 -11.04 -2.95
N ALA A 37 -1.85 -10.70 -3.00
CA ALA A 37 -2.92 -11.60 -2.61
C ALA A 37 -3.30 -12.47 -3.80
N ARG A 38 -3.35 -13.79 -3.59
CA ARG A 38 -3.55 -14.77 -4.66
C ARG A 38 -4.49 -15.91 -4.23
N GLY A 39 -5.44 -16.24 -5.08
CA GLY A 39 -6.15 -17.53 -5.11
C GLY A 39 -5.61 -18.38 -6.26
N ASP A 40 -6.46 -18.79 -7.20
CA ASP A 40 -5.97 -19.38 -8.47
C ASP A 40 -5.26 -18.35 -9.37
N ARG A 41 -5.62 -17.07 -9.19
CA ARG A 41 -5.01 -15.90 -9.86
C ARG A 41 -4.71 -14.79 -8.84
N PRO A 42 -3.84 -13.82 -9.18
CA PRO A 42 -3.68 -12.62 -8.36
C PRO A 42 -5.02 -11.86 -8.26
N VAL A 43 -5.40 -11.50 -7.04
CA VAL A 43 -6.69 -10.83 -6.74
C VAL A 43 -6.50 -9.52 -5.98
N GLY A 44 -5.27 -9.19 -5.58
CA GLY A 44 -4.96 -7.92 -4.94
C GLY A 44 -3.47 -7.75 -4.72
N PHE A 45 -3.06 -6.54 -4.37
CA PHE A 45 -1.70 -6.26 -3.97
C PHE A 45 -1.63 -5.09 -2.99
N ALA A 46 -0.51 -5.01 -2.28
CA ALA A 46 -0.12 -3.83 -1.54
C ALA A 46 1.34 -3.50 -1.83
N THR A 47 1.68 -2.22 -1.94
CA THR A 47 3.06 -1.73 -2.09
C THR A 47 3.43 -0.99 -0.81
N ILE A 48 4.55 -1.35 -0.19
CA ILE A 48 5.08 -0.68 1.01
C ILE A 48 6.46 -0.13 0.68
N PHE A 49 6.72 1.14 1.03
CA PHE A 49 8.05 1.73 1.02
C PHE A 49 8.56 1.93 2.45
N TRP A 50 9.88 1.88 2.63
CA TRP A 50 10.51 2.07 3.94
C TRP A 50 10.91 3.52 4.16
N SER A 51 10.64 4.04 5.36
CA SER A 51 10.98 5.43 5.70
C SER A 51 11.22 5.59 7.21
N TRP A 52 11.42 6.85 7.62
CA TRP A 52 11.55 7.26 9.01
C TRP A 52 10.53 8.34 9.34
N ALA A 53 9.95 8.20 10.53
CA ALA A 53 9.22 9.28 11.16
C ALA A 53 10.16 10.08 12.06
N THR A 54 10.50 11.30 11.66
CA THR A 54 11.40 12.15 12.44
C THR A 54 10.76 12.67 13.73
N THR A 55 9.44 12.80 13.77
CA THR A 55 8.70 13.27 14.95
C THR A 55 8.65 12.26 16.10
N SER A 56 8.76 10.96 15.80
CA SER A 56 8.80 9.87 16.78
C SER A 56 10.12 9.10 16.79
N ALA A 57 11.09 9.50 15.95
CA ALA A 57 12.40 8.88 15.80
C ALA A 57 12.34 7.35 15.59
N GLU A 58 11.41 6.88 14.74
CA GLU A 58 11.19 5.46 14.49
C GLU A 58 11.16 5.12 12.99
N ARG A 59 11.46 3.87 12.67
CA ARG A 59 11.24 3.30 11.34
C ARG A 59 9.75 3.12 11.07
N ILE A 60 9.35 3.37 9.83
CA ILE A 60 7.97 3.23 9.38
C ILE A 60 7.89 2.50 8.05
N GLY A 61 6.79 1.79 7.84
CA GLY A 61 6.35 1.38 6.50
C GLY A 61 5.26 2.32 6.00
N VAL A 62 5.39 2.77 4.76
CA VAL A 62 4.37 3.56 4.06
C VAL A 62 3.70 2.65 3.04
N MET A 63 2.48 2.19 3.33
CA MET A 63 1.67 1.46 2.35
C MET A 63 1.14 2.46 1.32
N ASN A 64 1.88 2.58 0.21
CA ASN A 64 1.58 3.49 -0.89
C ASN A 64 0.33 3.07 -1.65
N ASP A 65 0.23 1.77 -1.93
CA ASP A 65 -0.89 1.21 -2.69
C ASP A 65 -1.55 0.09 -1.89
N LEU A 66 -2.87 0.04 -1.97
CA LEU A 66 -3.68 -1.11 -1.59
C LEU A 66 -4.78 -1.30 -2.63
N PHE A 67 -4.81 -2.46 -3.27
CA PHE A 67 -5.77 -2.76 -4.31
C PHE A 67 -6.32 -4.17 -4.17
N VAL A 68 -7.64 -4.29 -4.36
CA VAL A 68 -8.33 -5.57 -4.51
C VAL A 68 -9.16 -5.54 -5.78
N ALA A 69 -8.98 -6.56 -6.61
CA ALA A 69 -9.72 -6.76 -7.85
C ALA A 69 -11.23 -6.75 -7.56
N PRO A 70 -12.07 -6.10 -8.40
CA PRO A 70 -13.49 -5.95 -8.15
C PRO A 70 -14.21 -7.26 -7.76
N GLU A 71 -13.87 -8.36 -8.43
CA GLU A 71 -14.43 -9.69 -8.20
C GLU A 71 -14.10 -10.30 -6.83
N ALA A 72 -13.06 -9.80 -6.14
CA ALA A 72 -12.61 -10.28 -4.85
C ALA A 72 -12.91 -9.32 -3.69
N ARG A 73 -13.62 -8.20 -3.94
CA ARG A 73 -13.94 -7.22 -2.89
C ARG A 73 -14.96 -7.79 -1.89
N GLY A 74 -14.89 -7.34 -0.65
CA GLY A 74 -15.78 -7.79 0.43
C GLY A 74 -15.45 -9.18 1.00
N SER A 75 -14.37 -9.82 0.55
CA SER A 75 -13.96 -11.17 0.97
C SER A 75 -12.88 -11.20 2.07
N GLY A 76 -12.45 -10.04 2.60
CA GLY A 76 -11.38 -9.95 3.60
C GLY A 76 -9.97 -9.79 3.03
N VAL A 77 -9.81 -9.72 1.70
CA VAL A 77 -8.48 -9.63 1.05
C VAL A 77 -7.72 -8.35 1.43
N ALA A 78 -8.42 -7.22 1.56
CA ALA A 78 -7.78 -5.95 1.90
C ALA A 78 -7.24 -5.99 3.33
N GLU A 79 -8.02 -6.52 4.27
CA GLU A 79 -7.66 -6.73 5.66
C GLU A 79 -6.45 -7.67 5.79
N ALA A 80 -6.45 -8.78 5.04
CA ALA A 80 -5.33 -9.72 5.01
C ALA A 80 -4.05 -9.08 4.45
N LEU A 81 -4.16 -8.25 3.41
CA LEU A 81 -3.03 -7.50 2.87
C LEU A 81 -2.47 -6.49 3.88
N ILE A 82 -3.34 -5.72 4.56
CA ILE A 82 -2.91 -4.77 5.60
C ILE A 82 -2.18 -5.50 6.74
N GLU A 83 -2.70 -6.65 7.18
CA GLU A 83 -2.05 -7.44 8.22
C GLU A 83 -0.69 -7.98 7.76
N ALA A 84 -0.60 -8.44 6.52
CA ALA A 84 0.68 -8.85 5.94
C ALA A 84 1.67 -7.67 5.88
N CYS A 85 1.22 -6.48 5.47
CA CYS A 85 2.03 -5.27 5.52
C CYS A 85 2.53 -4.95 6.94
N ARG A 86 1.65 -5.10 7.94
CA ARG A 86 2.00 -4.88 9.35
C ARG A 86 3.04 -5.89 9.83
N ALA A 87 2.92 -7.15 9.43
CA ALA A 87 3.91 -8.19 9.73
C ALA A 87 5.28 -7.89 9.09
N GLU A 88 5.32 -7.44 7.84
CA GLU A 88 6.56 -7.03 7.16
C GLU A 88 7.23 -5.82 7.84
N CYS A 89 6.44 -4.85 8.33
CA CYS A 89 6.94 -3.74 9.14
C CYS A 89 7.54 -4.24 10.46
N ALA A 90 6.83 -5.09 11.19
CA ALA A 90 7.27 -5.63 12.47
C ALA A 90 8.58 -6.43 12.32
N ALA A 91 8.70 -7.26 11.28
CA ALA A 91 9.92 -8.01 10.98
C ALA A 91 11.15 -7.12 10.74
N ARG A 92 10.93 -5.87 10.29
CA ARG A 92 11.98 -4.87 10.05
C ARG A 92 12.23 -3.91 11.23
N GLY A 93 11.51 -4.11 12.33
CA GLY A 93 11.58 -3.23 13.50
C GLY A 93 10.96 -1.84 13.24
N ALA A 94 10.04 -1.72 12.29
CA ALA A 94 9.25 -0.51 12.13
C ALA A 94 8.19 -0.42 13.23
N GLY A 95 8.07 0.75 13.85
CA GLY A 95 7.12 1.00 14.93
C GLY A 95 5.69 1.23 14.44
N ARG A 96 5.53 1.58 13.15
CA ARG A 96 4.22 1.79 12.54
C ARG A 96 4.15 1.49 11.04
N LEU A 97 2.95 1.11 10.60
CA LEU A 97 2.51 1.14 9.22
C LEU A 97 1.60 2.36 9.03
N THR A 98 1.81 3.15 7.98
CA THR A 98 1.01 4.34 7.67
C THR A 98 0.60 4.35 6.20
N TRP A 99 -0.53 4.98 5.89
CA TRP A 99 -1.06 5.16 4.54
C TRP A 99 -1.99 6.36 4.50
N GLN A 100 -2.34 6.81 3.29
CA GLN A 100 -3.28 7.89 3.05
C GLN A 100 -4.45 7.38 2.21
N THR A 101 -5.58 8.07 2.32
CA THR A 101 -6.75 7.82 1.48
C THR A 101 -7.46 9.13 1.21
N ALA A 102 -8.13 9.23 0.06
CA ALA A 102 -9.02 10.34 -0.22
C ALA A 102 -10.14 10.40 0.84
N PRO A 103 -10.54 11.61 1.29
CA PRO A 103 -11.50 11.80 2.38
C PRO A 103 -12.92 11.30 2.03
N ASP A 104 -13.21 11.08 0.76
CA ASP A 104 -14.47 10.57 0.22
C ASP A 104 -14.44 9.06 -0.05
N ASN A 105 -13.31 8.38 0.17
CA ASN A 105 -13.18 6.93 -0.01
C ASN A 105 -13.74 6.15 1.20
N ALA A 106 -15.04 6.30 1.44
CA ALA A 106 -15.73 5.68 2.58
C ALA A 106 -15.64 4.14 2.58
N ALA A 107 -15.50 3.52 1.40
CA ALA A 107 -15.33 2.08 1.29
C ALA A 107 -14.00 1.60 1.87
N ALA A 108 -12.90 2.29 1.55
CA ALA A 108 -11.58 2.00 2.11
C ALA A 108 -11.54 2.33 3.61
N MET A 109 -12.11 3.47 4.03
CA MET A 109 -12.16 3.84 5.45
C MET A 109 -12.83 2.77 6.32
N LYS A 110 -13.93 2.15 5.85
CA LYS A 110 -14.56 1.02 6.57
C LYS A 110 -13.65 -0.20 6.73
N VAL A 111 -12.72 -0.43 5.81
CA VAL A 111 -11.69 -1.49 5.96
C VAL A 111 -10.70 -1.06 7.05
N TYR A 112 -10.22 0.18 7.00
CA TYR A 112 -9.27 0.74 7.96
C TYR A 112 -9.82 0.74 9.39
N ASP A 113 -11.09 1.08 9.57
CA ASP A 113 -11.77 1.02 10.87
C ASP A 113 -11.83 -0.42 11.41
N ARG A 114 -12.09 -1.40 10.53
CA ARG A 114 -12.16 -2.83 10.91
C ARG A 114 -10.82 -3.41 11.34
N VAL A 115 -9.71 -2.92 10.79
CA VAL A 115 -8.36 -3.31 11.21
C VAL A 115 -7.85 -2.48 12.41
N GLY A 116 -8.69 -1.59 12.96
CA GLY A 116 -8.38 -0.79 14.14
C GLY A 116 -7.40 0.36 13.88
N ALA A 117 -7.32 0.85 12.64
CA ALA A 117 -6.48 2.00 12.32
C ALA A 117 -7.07 3.28 12.94
N THR A 118 -6.19 4.15 13.45
CA THR A 118 -6.52 5.52 13.80
C THR A 118 -6.13 6.46 12.67
N HIS A 119 -6.81 7.60 12.55
CA HIS A 119 -6.52 8.56 11.48
C HIS A 119 -6.71 10.00 11.93
N GLU A 120 -5.98 10.89 11.27
CA GLU A 120 -6.07 12.34 11.37
C GLU A 120 -6.13 12.93 9.96
N ARG A 121 -6.60 14.17 9.81
CA ARG A 121 -6.70 14.83 8.51
C ARG A 121 -5.41 15.57 8.18
N TRP A 122 -4.83 15.24 7.03
CA TRP A 122 -3.67 15.92 6.44
C TRP A 122 -4.03 16.49 5.07
N VAL A 123 -3.23 17.46 4.60
CA VAL A 123 -3.34 18.05 3.27
C VAL A 123 -2.02 17.79 2.54
N ASP A 124 -2.11 17.14 1.39
CA ASP A 124 -0.94 16.86 0.55
C ASP A 124 -0.67 18.03 -0.39
N TYR A 125 0.59 18.44 -0.46
CA TYR A 125 1.10 19.41 -1.43
C TYR A 125 2.17 18.72 -2.27
N TRP A 126 2.16 18.96 -3.58
CA TRP A 126 3.20 18.46 -4.49
C TRP A 126 3.59 19.54 -5.50
N LEU A 127 4.82 19.43 -6.00
CA LEU A 127 5.34 20.20 -7.12
C LEU A 127 5.90 19.22 -8.17
N PRO A 128 5.79 19.52 -9.47
CA PRO A 128 6.46 18.73 -10.48
C PRO A 128 7.98 18.83 -10.29
N VAL A 129 8.69 17.72 -10.49
CA VAL A 129 10.16 17.61 -10.45
C VAL A 129 10.69 17.05 -11.75
#